data_AF-A0A662GH63-F1
#
_entry.id   AF-A0A662GH63-F1
#
_cell.length_a   1.000
_cell.length_b   1.000
_cell.length_c   1.000
_cell.angle_alpha   90.00
_cell.angle_beta   90.00
_cell.angle_gamma   90.00
#
_symmetry.space_group_name_H-M   'P 1'
#
loop_
_entity.id
_entity.type
_entity.pdbx_description
1 polymer ?
#
loop_
_entity_poly.entity_id
_entity_poly.type
_entity_poly.pdbx_seq_one_letter_code
_entity_poly.pdbx_strand_id
1 'polypeptide(L)'
;MLKIKKQIIFVMLYFFINIYIFFHQAFIRTFNQREAYNILISIFSTFMFGTLFQKIKYALLSFIGVLFLTAFLTIYIVRLPIDIFISSLSADIATIYIAKNIFTFMFFIYVPLSFVSLFIGLYFSQYFGE
;
A
#
# COMPACT_ATOMS: atom_id res chain seq x y z
N MET A 1 25.93 -9.54 1.95
CA MET A 1 25.67 -8.09 2.03
C MET A 1 24.84 -7.54 0.86
N LEU A 2 25.10 -7.93 -0.41
CA LEU A 2 24.34 -7.44 -1.57
C LEU A 2 22.84 -7.83 -1.58
N LYS A 3 22.51 -9.07 -1.19
CA LYS A 3 21.11 -9.60 -1.17
C LYS A 3 20.22 -8.78 -0.21
N ILE A 4 20.75 -8.44 0.97
CA ILE A 4 20.07 -7.63 1.99
C ILE A 4 19.82 -6.19 1.51
N LYS A 5 20.83 -5.55 0.88
CA LYS A 5 20.67 -4.20 0.33
C LYS A 5 19.57 -4.14 -0.74
N LYS A 6 19.50 -5.14 -1.63
CA LYS A 6 18.44 -5.23 -2.65
C LYS A 6 17.06 -5.40 -2.02
N GLN A 7 16.92 -6.27 -1.02
CA GLN A 7 15.65 -6.48 -0.32
C GLN A 7 15.13 -5.19 0.32
N ILE A 8 15.99 -4.43 1.01
CA ILE A 8 15.60 -3.14 1.62
C ILE A 8 15.08 -2.16 0.56
N ILE A 9 15.78 -2.05 -0.58
CA ILE A 9 15.36 -1.17 -1.69
C ILE A 9 13.97 -1.55 -2.20
N PHE A 10 13.70 -2.84 -2.43
CA PHE A 10 12.38 -3.29 -2.89
C PHE A 10 11.28 -3.05 -1.85
N VAL A 11 11.56 -3.27 -0.56
CA VAL A 11 10.61 -2.97 0.51
C VAL A 11 10.30 -1.47 0.58
N MET A 12 11.31 -0.61 0.46
CA MET A 12 11.11 0.85 0.43
C MET A 12 10.30 1.27 -0.81
N LEU A 13 10.61 0.72 -1.99
CA LEU A 13 9.84 0.98 -3.21
C LEU A 13 8.38 0.57 -3.05
N TYR A 14 8.13 -0.65 -2.54
CA TYR A 14 6.78 -1.13 -2.27
C TYR A 14 6.05 -0.19 -1.30
N PHE A 15 6.71 0.25 -0.23
CA PHE A 15 6.17 1.18 0.74
C PHE A 15 5.78 2.53 0.11
N PHE A 16 6.66 3.15 -0.69
CA PHE A 16 6.36 4.43 -1.36
C PHE A 16 5.26 4.31 -2.40
N ILE A 17 5.21 3.20 -3.15
CA ILE A 17 4.12 2.92 -4.10
C ILE A 17 2.78 2.86 -3.35
N ASN A 18 2.72 2.19 -2.20
CA ASN A 18 1.50 2.12 -1.39
C ASN A 18 1.06 3.50 -0.89
N ILE A 19 1.99 4.34 -0.41
CA ILE A 19 1.69 5.72 -0.02
C ILE A 19 1.10 6.49 -1.21
N TYR A 20 1.74 6.41 -2.38
CA TYR A 20 1.26 7.10 -3.59
C TYR A 20 -0.17 6.68 -3.96
N ILE A 21 -0.44 5.36 -3.98
CA ILE A 21 -1.76 4.83 -4.34
C ILE A 21 -2.82 5.27 -3.33
N PHE A 22 -2.56 5.12 -2.03
CA PHE A 22 -3.52 5.55 -1.02
C PHE A 22 -3.70 7.06 -0.98
N PHE A 23 -2.64 7.83 -1.26
CA PHE A 23 -2.74 9.28 -1.36
C PHE A 23 -3.63 9.69 -2.52
N HIS A 24 -3.50 9.04 -3.68
CA HIS A 24 -4.41 9.27 -4.79
C HIS A 24 -5.84 8.92 -4.38
N GLN A 25 -6.03 7.76 -3.75
CA GLN A 25 -7.34 7.28 -3.32
C GLN A 25 -8.03 8.17 -2.27
N ALA A 26 -7.27 8.89 -1.45
CA ALA A 26 -7.80 9.82 -0.46
C ALA A 26 -8.77 10.86 -1.05
N PHE A 27 -8.50 11.32 -2.27
CA PHE A 27 -9.21 12.44 -2.91
C PHE A 27 -10.19 12.02 -4.01
N ILE A 28 -10.28 10.73 -4.32
CA ILE A 28 -11.10 10.27 -5.43
C ILE A 28 -12.59 10.34 -5.10
N ARG A 29 -13.37 10.73 -6.11
CA ARG A 29 -14.83 10.63 -6.11
C ARG A 29 -15.37 9.63 -7.15
N THR A 30 -14.64 9.37 -8.24
CA THR A 30 -15.07 8.48 -9.33
C THR A 30 -13.94 7.59 -9.82
N PHE A 31 -14.29 6.38 -10.23
CA PHE A 31 -13.33 5.41 -10.75
C PHE A 31 -12.99 5.73 -12.21
N ASN A 32 -11.73 6.11 -12.46
CA ASN A 32 -11.25 6.51 -13.79
C ASN A 32 -10.14 5.56 -14.28
N GLN A 33 -9.71 5.71 -15.54
CA GLN A 33 -8.61 4.91 -16.11
C GLN A 33 -7.33 4.92 -15.25
N ARG A 34 -7.02 6.05 -14.61
CA ARG A 34 -5.88 6.17 -13.69
C ARG A 34 -5.94 5.18 -12.51
N GLU A 35 -7.14 4.86 -12.02
CA GLU A 35 -7.29 3.88 -10.94
C GLU A 35 -7.03 2.46 -11.39
N ALA A 36 -7.45 2.13 -12.61
CA ALA A 36 -7.11 0.85 -13.19
C ALA A 36 -5.58 0.68 -13.26
N TYR A 37 -4.85 1.73 -13.66
CA TYR A 37 -3.38 1.71 -13.64
C TYR A 37 -2.80 1.60 -12.24
N ASN A 38 -3.32 2.33 -11.25
CA ASN A 38 -2.88 2.25 -9.86
C ASN A 38 -3.04 0.83 -9.30
N ILE A 39 -4.16 0.17 -9.60
CA ILE A 39 -4.43 -1.22 -9.19
C ILE A 39 -3.48 -2.20 -9.88
N LEU A 40 -3.21 -2.02 -11.18
CA LEU A 40 -2.23 -2.87 -11.87
C LEU A 40 -0.83 -2.72 -11.26
N ILE A 41 -0.43 -1.50 -10.92
CA ILE A 41 0.84 -1.22 -10.24
C ILE A 41 0.86 -1.83 -8.83
N SER A 42 -0.26 -1.80 -8.07
CA SER A 42 -0.31 -2.45 -6.76
C SER A 42 -0.21 -3.96 -6.85
N ILE A 43 -0.89 -4.58 -7.80
CA ILE A 43 -0.82 -6.02 -8.06
C ILE A 43 0.62 -6.39 -8.37
N PHE A 44 1.25 -5.72 -9.34
CA PHE A 44 2.63 -6.03 -9.74
C PHE A 44 3.63 -5.81 -8.60
N SER A 45 3.53 -4.69 -7.89
CA SER A 45 4.42 -4.40 -6.76
C SER A 45 4.23 -5.37 -5.60
N THR A 46 3.02 -5.85 -5.34
CA THR A 46 2.75 -6.86 -4.32
C THR A 46 3.28 -8.24 -4.72
N PHE A 47 3.20 -8.60 -6.00
CA PHE A 47 3.85 -9.81 -6.52
C PHE A 47 5.37 -9.75 -6.26
N MET A 48 6.02 -8.65 -6.66
CA MET A 48 7.44 -8.45 -6.43
C MET A 48 7.79 -8.48 -4.94
N PHE A 49 6.96 -7.88 -4.08
CA PHE A 49 7.13 -7.94 -2.63
C PHE A 49 7.04 -9.38 -2.10
N GLY A 50 6.08 -10.18 -2.57
CA GLY A 50 5.92 -11.58 -2.22
C GLY A 50 7.16 -12.42 -2.54
N THR A 51 7.85 -12.12 -3.65
CA THR A 51 9.07 -12.85 -4.06
C THR A 51 10.24 -12.70 -3.09
N LEU A 52 10.21 -11.71 -2.20
CA LEU A 52 11.27 -11.44 -1.23
C LEU A 52 11.27 -12.41 -0.04
N PHE A 53 10.19 -13.17 0.16
CA PHE A 53 9.99 -14.00 1.34
C PHE A 53 9.94 -15.49 0.98
N GLN A 54 10.60 -16.32 1.78
CA GLN A 54 10.52 -17.78 1.65
C GLN A 54 9.38 -18.39 2.49
N LYS A 55 9.04 -17.76 3.61
CA LYS A 55 8.02 -18.24 4.55
C LYS A 55 6.78 -17.35 4.51
N ILE A 56 5.62 -17.99 4.31
CA ILE A 56 4.29 -17.34 4.22
C ILE A 56 4.00 -16.47 5.44
N LYS A 57 4.31 -16.95 6.66
CA LYS A 57 4.08 -16.20 7.91
C LYS A 57 4.72 -14.81 7.88
N TYR A 58 5.96 -14.69 7.42
CA TYR A 58 6.67 -13.41 7.40
C TYR A 58 6.17 -12.50 6.29
N ALA A 59 5.80 -13.05 5.13
CA ALA A 59 5.21 -12.26 4.04
C ALA A 59 3.86 -11.66 4.43
N LEU A 60 2.97 -12.45 5.04
CA LEU A 60 1.67 -11.97 5.50
C LEU A 60 1.81 -10.89 6.58
N LEU A 61 2.66 -11.12 7.59
CA LEU A 61 2.89 -10.14 8.65
C LEU A 61 3.46 -8.84 8.09
N SER A 62 4.44 -8.93 7.19
CA SER A 62 5.04 -7.75 6.55
C SER A 62 4.05 -7.03 5.64
N PHE A 63 3.24 -7.76 4.88
CA PHE A 63 2.21 -7.22 4.01
C PHE A 63 1.18 -6.42 4.83
N ILE A 64 0.61 -7.04 5.87
CA ILE A 64 -0.37 -6.38 6.75
C ILE A 64 0.26 -5.17 7.43
N GLY A 65 1.48 -5.31 7.96
CA GLY A 65 2.20 -4.22 8.62
C GLY A 65 2.43 -3.02 7.71
N VAL A 66 2.94 -3.25 6.49
CA VAL A 66 3.15 -2.18 5.50
C VAL A 66 1.83 -1.56 5.07
N LEU A 67 0.81 -2.37 4.83
CA LEU A 67 -0.51 -1.92 4.40
C LEU A 67 -1.13 -0.94 5.40
N PHE A 68 -1.20 -1.31 6.68
CA PHE A 68 -1.73 -0.42 7.72
C PHE A 68 -0.83 0.79 7.94
N LEU A 69 0.49 0.61 7.99
CA LEU A 69 1.42 1.71 8.20
C LEU A 69 1.32 2.77 7.10
N THR A 70 1.26 2.34 5.84
CA THR A 70 1.12 3.27 4.70
C THR A 70 -0.25 3.93 4.68
N ALA A 71 -1.34 3.23 5.00
CA ALA A 71 -2.65 3.85 5.15
C ALA A 71 -2.66 4.95 6.23
N PHE A 72 -2.12 4.67 7.43
CA PHE A 72 -2.04 5.66 8.51
C PHE A 72 -1.16 6.85 8.16
N LEU A 73 0.02 6.60 7.56
CA LEU A 73 0.92 7.66 7.15
C LEU A 73 0.30 8.54 6.08
N THR A 74 -0.42 7.96 5.10
CA THR A 74 -1.13 8.74 4.10
C THR A 74 -2.17 9.65 4.74
N ILE A 75 -3.00 9.13 5.65
CA ILE A 75 -3.99 9.95 6.38
C ILE A 75 -3.28 11.09 7.11
N TYR A 76 -2.17 10.80 7.79
CA TYR A 76 -1.39 11.79 8.52
C TYR A 76 -0.79 12.87 7.60
N ILE A 77 -0.22 12.46 6.47
CA ILE A 77 0.37 13.36 5.46
C ILE A 77 -0.69 14.33 4.91
N VAL A 78 -1.94 13.88 4.74
CA VAL A 78 -3.00 14.78 4.28
C VAL A 78 -3.53 15.66 5.42
N ARG A 79 -3.64 15.13 6.65
CA ARG A 79 -4.14 15.87 7.81
C ARG A 79 -3.23 17.03 8.21
N LEU A 80 -1.93 16.78 8.30
CA LEU A 80 -0.94 17.71 8.84
C LEU A 80 -0.96 19.11 8.18
N PRO A 81 -0.96 19.26 6.85
CA PRO A 81 -1.03 20.59 6.25
C PRO A 81 -2.38 21.29 6.53
N ILE A 82 -3.50 20.57 6.61
CA ILE A 82 -4.81 21.17 6.89
C ILE A 82 -4.83 21.73 8.32
N ASP A 83 -4.26 20.99 9.27
CA ASP A 83 -4.18 21.40 10.67
C ASP A 83 -3.29 22.65 10.85
N ILE A 84 -2.15 22.69 10.15
CA ILE A 84 -1.20 23.81 10.23
C ILE A 84 -1.74 25.08 9.53
N PHE A 85 -2.36 24.94 8.35
CA PHE A 85 -2.68 26.08 7.49
C PHE A 85 -4.16 26.52 7.53
N ILE A 86 -5.07 25.70 8.05
CA ILE A 86 -6.52 25.98 8.02
C ILE A 86 -7.12 25.97 9.43
N SER A 87 -7.37 24.79 10.00
CA SER A 87 -7.86 24.61 11.38
C SER A 87 -7.90 23.13 11.76
N SER A 88 -7.87 22.85 13.06
CA SER A 88 -8.01 21.49 13.60
C SER A 88 -9.37 20.87 13.28
N LEU A 89 -10.46 21.62 13.37
CA LEU A 89 -11.80 21.13 13.02
C LEU A 89 -11.87 20.70 11.55
N SER A 90 -11.30 21.49 10.64
CA SER A 90 -11.22 21.12 9.21
C SER A 90 -10.36 19.87 9.00
N ALA A 91 -9.25 19.75 9.74
CA ALA A 91 -8.36 18.61 9.66
C ALA A 91 -9.04 17.31 10.12
N ASP A 92 -9.85 17.36 11.19
CA ASP A 92 -10.58 16.20 11.69
C ASP A 92 -11.69 15.76 10.72
N ILE A 93 -12.45 16.71 10.14
CA ILE A 93 -13.46 16.41 9.11
C ILE A 93 -12.80 15.78 7.88
N ALA A 94 -11.69 16.34 7.41
CA ALA A 94 -10.94 15.79 6.28
C ALA A 94 -10.43 14.37 6.60
N THR A 95 -9.91 14.16 7.82
CA THR A 95 -9.42 12.86 8.28
C THR A 95 -10.50 11.79 8.19
N ILE A 96 -11.73 12.08 8.63
CA ILE A 96 -12.86 11.13 8.55
C ILE A 96 -13.17 10.78 7.10
N TYR A 97 -13.27 11.78 6.22
CA TYR A 97 -13.57 11.57 4.80
C TYR A 97 -12.48 10.74 4.11
N ILE A 98 -11.21 11.08 4.35
CA ILE A 98 -10.05 10.41 3.75
C ILE A 98 -9.92 8.99 4.27
N ALA A 99 -10.05 8.78 5.59
CA ALA A 99 -10.01 7.46 6.19
C ALA A 99 -11.08 6.56 5.59
N LYS A 100 -12.32 7.06 5.44
CA LYS A 100 -13.40 6.33 4.78
C LYS A 100 -12.99 5.88 3.38
N ASN A 101 -12.45 6.77 2.55
CA ASN A 101 -12.07 6.45 1.18
C ASN A 101 -10.93 5.42 1.12
N ILE A 102 -9.87 5.64 1.90
CA ILE A 102 -8.70 4.75 1.95
C ILE A 102 -9.12 3.36 2.44
N PHE A 103 -9.84 3.25 3.56
CA PHE A 103 -10.23 1.94 4.10
C PHE A 103 -11.23 1.23 3.20
N THR A 104 -12.18 1.94 2.59
CA THR A 104 -13.12 1.32 1.64
C THR A 104 -12.35 0.70 0.46
N PHE A 105 -11.46 1.47 -0.17
CA PHE A 105 -10.64 0.95 -1.25
C PHE A 105 -9.72 -0.18 -0.80
N MET A 106 -9.08 -0.02 0.36
CA MET A 106 -8.16 -0.98 0.94
C MET A 106 -8.83 -2.34 1.12
N PHE A 107 -9.99 -2.40 1.78
CA PHE A 107 -10.65 -3.67 2.09
C PHE A 107 -11.39 -4.28 0.90
N PHE A 108 -12.03 -3.49 0.05
CA PHE A 108 -12.88 -4.03 -1.01
C PHE A 108 -12.15 -4.27 -2.34
N ILE A 109 -11.03 -3.57 -2.58
CA ILE A 109 -10.33 -3.64 -3.87
C ILE A 109 -8.87 -4.05 -3.66
N TYR A 110 -8.12 -3.28 -2.86
CA TYR A 110 -6.69 -3.46 -2.76
C TYR A 110 -6.31 -4.80 -2.15
N VAL A 111 -6.84 -5.13 -0.97
CA VAL A 111 -6.48 -6.34 -0.23
C VAL A 111 -6.83 -7.60 -1.00
N PRO A 112 -8.07 -7.80 -1.53
CA PRO A 112 -8.39 -9.02 -2.27
C PRO A 112 -7.45 -9.29 -3.45
N LEU A 113 -7.16 -8.25 -4.25
CA LEU A 113 -6.30 -8.37 -5.43
C LEU A 113 -4.83 -8.56 -5.05
N SER A 114 -4.35 -7.77 -4.09
CA SER A 114 -2.96 -7.81 -3.63
C SER A 114 -2.65 -9.10 -2.87
N PHE A 115 -3.63 -9.66 -2.16
CA PHE A 115 -3.50 -10.95 -1.47
C PHE A 115 -3.22 -12.06 -2.46
N VAL A 116 -4.03 -12.20 -3.52
CA VAL A 116 -3.79 -13.17 -4.59
C VAL A 116 -2.39 -12.99 -5.19
N SER A 117 -2.03 -11.74 -5.49
CA SER A 117 -0.72 -11.40 -6.05
C SER A 117 0.46 -11.77 -5.12
N LEU A 118 0.30 -11.55 -3.81
CA LEU A 118 1.28 -11.90 -2.79
C LEU A 118 1.56 -13.41 -2.79
N PHE A 119 0.51 -14.24 -2.86
CA PHE A 119 0.66 -15.70 -2.90
C PHE A 119 1.34 -16.18 -4.18
N ILE A 120 1.01 -15.56 -5.32
CA ILE A 120 1.69 -15.87 -6.58
C ILE A 120 3.18 -15.55 -6.47
N GLY A 121 3.54 -14.39 -5.90
CA GLY A 121 4.93 -13.99 -5.68
C GLY A 121 5.68 -14.91 -4.72
N LEU A 122 5.04 -15.30 -3.62
CA LEU A 122 5.56 -16.27 -2.65
C LEU A 122 5.84 -17.63 -3.29
N TYR A 123 4.87 -18.14 -4.07
CA TYR A 123 5.03 -19.40 -4.78
C TYR A 123 6.21 -19.31 -5.75
N PHE A 124 6.32 -18.21 -6.49
CA PHE A 124 7.44 -17.99 -7.41
C PHE A 124 8.80 -18.00 -6.68
N SER A 125 8.88 -17.39 -5.50
CA SER A 125 10.07 -17.42 -4.64
C SER A 125 10.47 -18.83 -4.23
N GLN A 126 9.50 -19.69 -3.90
CA GLN A 126 9.77 -21.04 -3.40
C GLN A 126 10.23 -22.01 -4.49
N TYR A 127 9.74 -21.84 -5.73
CA TYR A 127 10.06 -22.74 -6.84
C TYR A 127 11.22 -22.26 -7.71
N PHE A 128 11.42 -20.95 -7.82
CA PHE A 128 12.44 -20.36 -8.71
C PHE A 128 13.48 -19.51 -7.97
N GLY A 129 13.29 -19.27 -6.67
CA GLY A 129 14.22 -18.50 -5.85
C GLY A 129 15.32 -19.38 -5.28
N GLU A 130 16.51 -19.29 -5.87
CA GLU A 130 17.77 -19.78 -5.28
C GLU A 130 18.13 -19.08 -3.94
#